data_AF-A0A1V9Z7F7-F1
#
_entry.id   AF-A0A1V9Z7F7-F1
#
_cell.length_a   1.000
_cell.length_b   1.000
_cell.length_c   1.000
_cell.angle_alpha   90.00
_cell.angle_beta   90.00
_cell.angle_gamma   90.00
#
_symmetry.space_group_name_H-M   'P 1'
#
loop_
_entity.id
_entity.type
_entity.pdbx_description
1 polymer ?
#
loop_
_entity_poly.entity_id
_entity_poly.type
_entity_poly.pdbx_seq_one_letter_code
_entity_poly.pdbx_strand_id
1 'polypeptide(L)'
;MKFPTVKDATDYIQEYALTVGKSVRKSANSGGKRQRIICTSKDCTFFVHICKRQKKTNQNMYISSLKLLHLNCTSTANPTRKHIKSLPGFFAGATADRVPTRARADLQNLMDGDALSSYKYQ
;
A
#
# COMPACT_ATOMS: atom_id res chain seq x y z
N MET A 1 4.57 0.92 17.25
CA MET A 1 4.99 0.55 15.88
C MET A 1 5.83 1.67 15.26
N LYS A 2 6.88 1.34 14.50
CA LYS A 2 7.78 2.31 13.86
C LYS A 2 7.94 1.94 12.39
N PHE A 3 7.96 2.94 11.52
CA PHE A 3 8.16 2.75 10.09
C PHE A 3 9.33 3.62 9.62
N PRO A 4 10.28 3.09 8.82
CA PRO A 4 11.37 3.90 8.29
C PRO A 4 10.87 5.05 7.43
N THR A 5 9.91 4.78 6.55
CA THR A 5 9.36 5.78 5.62
C THR A 5 7.84 5.90 5.71
N VAL A 6 7.30 6.95 5.09
CA VAL A 6 5.85 7.12 4.90
C VAL A 6 5.30 5.99 4.01
N LYS A 7 6.09 5.51 3.05
CA LYS A 7 5.70 4.44 2.13
C LYS A 7 5.49 3.15 2.91
N ASP A 8 6.44 2.75 3.74
CA ASP A 8 6.34 1.53 4.56
C ASP A 8 5.11 1.58 5.50
N ALA A 9 4.86 2.74 6.11
CA ALA A 9 3.67 2.93 6.93
C ALA A 9 2.38 2.82 6.12
N THR A 10 2.36 3.38 4.91
CA THR A 10 1.20 3.33 4.02
C THR A 10 0.94 1.91 3.54
N ASP A 11 1.99 1.20 3.12
CA ASP A 11 1.92 -0.17 2.63
C ASP A 11 1.39 -1.09 3.72
N TYR A 12 1.88 -0.95 4.95
CA TYR A 12 1.39 -1.71 6.11
C TYR A 12 -0.10 -1.46 6.41
N ILE A 13 -0.54 -0.20 6.35
CA ILE A 13 -1.96 0.14 6.59
C ILE A 13 -2.84 -0.34 5.44
N GLN A 14 -2.35 -0.33 4.21
CA GLN A 14 -3.04 -0.91 3.06
C GLN A 14 -3.17 -2.42 3.20
N GLU A 15 -2.12 -3.12 3.62
CA GLU A 15 -2.14 -4.55 3.90
C GLU A 15 -3.18 -4.89 4.98
N TYR A 16 -3.20 -4.15 6.09
CA TYR A 16 -4.25 -4.28 7.11
C TYR A 16 -5.65 -4.05 6.54
N ALA A 17 -5.85 -3.02 5.71
CA ALA A 17 -7.15 -2.76 5.11
C ALA A 17 -7.59 -3.91 4.19
N LEU A 18 -6.65 -4.54 3.48
CA LEU A 18 -6.92 -5.68 2.61
C LEU A 18 -7.33 -6.92 3.38
N THR A 19 -6.73 -7.20 4.55
CA THR A 19 -7.13 -8.37 5.37
C THR A 19 -8.56 -8.25 5.87
N VAL A 20 -9.07 -7.03 6.06
CA VAL A 20 -10.49 -6.77 6.41
C VAL A 20 -11.39 -6.56 5.19
N GLY A 21 -10.89 -6.83 3.97
CA GLY A 21 -11.66 -6.73 2.73
C GLY A 21 -11.98 -5.30 2.29
N LYS A 22 -11.23 -4.31 2.76
CA LYS A 22 -11.43 -2.87 2.50
C LYS A 22 -10.26 -2.26 1.76
N SER A 23 -10.45 -1.03 1.28
CA SER A 23 -9.39 -0.23 0.67
C SER A 23 -9.26 1.14 1.30
N VAL A 24 -8.03 1.64 1.30
CA VAL A 24 -7.63 2.91 1.91
C VAL A 24 -6.74 3.71 0.97
N ARG A 25 -6.75 5.03 1.14
CA ARG A 25 -5.93 5.98 0.38
C ARG A 25 -5.38 7.06 1.30
N LYS A 26 -4.33 7.74 0.85
CA LYS A 26 -3.91 8.99 1.48
C LYS A 26 -4.98 10.06 1.29
N SER A 27 -5.24 10.84 2.33
CA SER A 27 -6.14 11.99 2.25
C SER A 27 -5.49 13.11 1.43
N ALA A 28 -6.27 13.86 0.66
CA ALA A 28 -5.74 15.00 -0.11
C ALA A 28 -5.09 16.07 0.78
N ASN A 29 -5.56 16.22 2.02
CA ASN A 29 -5.07 17.19 2.99
C ASN A 29 -3.87 16.67 3.82
N SER A 30 -3.19 15.63 3.35
CA SER A 30 -2.05 15.02 4.04
C SER A 30 -0.72 15.52 3.48
N GLY A 31 0.23 15.92 4.34
CA GLY A 31 1.43 16.63 3.91
C GLY A 31 2.54 16.71 4.95
N GLY A 32 3.79 16.62 4.48
CA GLY A 32 4.99 16.77 5.31
C GLY A 32 5.05 15.80 6.49
N LYS A 33 5.12 16.35 7.70
CA LYS A 33 5.35 15.62 8.97
C LYS A 33 4.12 14.88 9.49
N ARG A 34 2.92 15.12 8.95
CA ARG A 34 1.66 14.49 9.37
C ARG A 34 0.90 13.99 8.16
N GLN A 35 0.69 12.69 8.12
CA GLN A 35 0.00 11.99 7.04
C GLN A 35 -1.31 11.42 7.58
N ARG A 36 -2.37 11.49 6.78
CA ARG A 36 -3.66 10.91 7.13
C ARG A 36 -4.06 9.94 6.03
N ILE A 37 -4.28 8.69 6.40
CA ILE A 37 -4.82 7.65 5.55
C ILE A 37 -6.28 7.46 5.94
N ILE A 38 -7.15 7.38 4.94
CA ILE A 38 -8.60 7.25 5.10
C ILE A 38 -9.11 6.12 4.22
N CYS A 39 -10.30 5.62 4.52
CA CYS A 39 -10.99 4.70 3.63
C CYS A 39 -11.27 5.36 2.26
N THR A 40 -11.38 4.54 1.22
CA THR A 40 -11.75 5.00 -0.12
C THR A 40 -13.23 5.42 -0.22
N SER A 41 -14.12 4.71 0.48
CA SER A 41 -15.52 5.11 0.64
C SER A 41 -15.63 6.45 1.39
N LYS A 42 -16.47 7.37 0.87
CA LYS A 42 -16.57 8.76 1.35
C LYS A 42 -17.16 8.87 2.76
N ASP A 43 -18.18 8.07 3.07
CA ASP A 43 -18.93 8.15 4.33
C ASP A 43 -18.35 7.27 5.44
N CYS A 44 -17.19 6.67 5.18
CA CYS A 44 -16.55 5.75 6.11
C CYS A 44 -15.73 6.51 7.17
N THR A 45 -15.93 6.15 8.43
CA THR A 45 -15.22 6.79 9.56
C THR A 45 -13.78 6.33 9.78
N PHE A 46 -13.31 5.34 9.01
CA PHE A 46 -11.96 4.80 9.17
C PHE A 46 -10.89 5.85 8.87
N PHE A 47 -9.92 5.98 9.77
CA PHE A 47 -8.71 6.77 9.50
C PHE A 47 -7.51 6.27 10.29
N VAL A 48 -6.32 6.58 9.78
CA VAL A 48 -5.04 6.42 10.48
C VAL A 48 -4.21 7.67 10.27
N HIS A 49 -3.74 8.27 11.36
CA HIS A 49 -2.78 9.35 11.32
C HIS A 49 -1.38 8.81 11.59
N ILE A 50 -0.44 9.21 10.73
CA ILE A 50 0.97 8.91 10.87
C ILE A 50 1.72 10.23 11.03
N CYS A 51 2.68 10.31 11.94
CA CYS A 51 3.52 11.48 12.11
C CYS A 51 5.02 11.14 12.18
N LYS A 52 5.85 12.10 11.77
CA LYS A 52 7.30 12.06 11.99
C LYS A 52 7.60 12.64 13.37
N ARG A 53 8.39 11.95 14.19
CA ARG A 53 8.86 12.52 15.47
C ARG A 53 9.83 13.69 15.19
N GLN A 54 9.79 14.72 16.03
CA GLN A 54 10.63 15.91 15.88
C GLN A 54 12.09 15.74 16.33
N LYS A 55 12.44 14.61 16.97
CA LYS A 55 13.82 14.38 17.44
C LYS A 55 14.75 14.16 16.23
N LYS A 56 15.82 14.96 16.12
CA LYS A 56 16.83 14.92 15.03
C LYS A 56 17.39 13.51 14.76
N THR A 57 17.46 12.66 15.77
CA THR A 57 18.02 11.29 15.70
C THR A 57 17.05 10.20 15.26
N ASN A 58 15.74 10.48 15.22
CA ASN A 58 14.73 9.44 14.93
C ASN A 58 13.73 9.95 13.90
N GLN A 59 14.10 9.80 12.62
CA GLN A 59 13.31 10.21 11.48
C GLN A 59 12.16 9.25 11.11
N ASN A 60 11.97 8.20 11.89
CA ASN A 60 10.92 7.22 11.66
C ASN A 60 9.52 7.85 11.74
N MET A 61 8.59 7.22 11.03
CA MET A 61 7.16 7.48 11.05
C MET A 61 6.48 6.60 12.10
N TYR A 62 5.44 7.13 12.74
CA TYR A 62 4.70 6.45 13.81
C TYR A 62 3.21 6.71 13.65
N ILE A 63 2.38 5.74 14.01
CA ILE A 63 0.93 5.96 14.10
C ILE A 63 0.65 6.78 15.35
N SER A 64 0.05 7.97 15.17
CA SER A 64 -0.27 8.89 16.26
C SER A 64 -1.70 8.70 16.79
N SER A 65 -2.64 8.40 15.91
CA SER A 65 -4.04 8.17 16.24
C SER A 65 -4.71 7.40 15.13
N LEU A 66 -5.76 6.65 15.44
CA LEU A 66 -6.43 5.79 14.47
C LEU A 66 -7.88 5.49 14.89
N LYS A 67 -8.72 5.18 13.91
CA LYS A 67 -10.05 4.57 14.07
C LYS A 67 -10.17 3.44 13.05
N LEU A 68 -10.16 2.20 13.53
CA LEU A 68 -10.19 1.01 12.67
C LEU A 68 -11.60 0.62 12.22
N LEU A 69 -12.64 1.19 12.85
CA LEU A 69 -14.02 0.83 12.55
C LEU A 69 -14.49 1.45 11.23
N HIS A 70 -14.89 0.57 10.32
CA HIS A 70 -15.51 0.90 9.05
C HIS A 70 -17.04 0.96 9.21
N LEU A 71 -17.58 2.14 9.54
CA LEU A 71 -19.03 2.39 9.57
C LEU A 71 -19.54 2.80 8.18
N ASN A 72 -20.72 2.32 7.77
CA ASN A 72 -21.37 2.64 6.49
C ASN A 72 -20.43 2.52 5.28
N CYS A 73 -19.58 1.50 5.28
CA CYS A 73 -18.43 1.44 4.40
C CYS A 73 -18.68 0.58 3.16
N THR A 74 -18.80 1.25 2.02
CA THR A 74 -18.98 0.65 0.69
C THR A 74 -17.67 0.34 -0.03
N SER A 75 -16.51 0.49 0.61
CA SER A 75 -15.24 0.16 -0.04
C SER A 75 -15.06 -1.34 -0.17
N THR A 76 -14.44 -1.72 -1.27
CA THR A 76 -14.00 -3.08 -1.58
C THR A 76 -12.48 -3.16 -1.52
N ALA A 77 -11.96 -4.37 -1.31
CA ALA A 77 -10.52 -4.63 -1.34
C ALA A 77 -9.91 -4.19 -2.68
N ASN A 78 -8.78 -3.49 -2.62
CA ASN A 78 -8.03 -3.07 -3.79
C ASN A 78 -6.56 -3.49 -3.65
N PRO A 79 -6.22 -4.75 -3.99
CA PRO A 79 -4.88 -5.29 -3.78
C PRO A 79 -3.86 -4.52 -4.61
N THR A 80 -2.79 -4.06 -3.96
CA THR A 80 -1.70 -3.35 -4.66
C THR A 80 -0.84 -4.34 -5.46
N ARG A 81 -0.03 -3.84 -6.41
CA ARG A 81 0.89 -4.67 -7.21
C ARG A 81 1.74 -5.61 -6.35
N LYS A 82 2.21 -5.16 -5.19
CA LYS A 82 2.97 -5.96 -4.23
C LYS A 82 2.20 -7.19 -3.74
N HIS A 83 0.91 -7.03 -3.46
CA HIS A 83 0.03 -8.13 -3.02
C HIS A 83 -0.34 -9.06 -4.18
N ILE A 84 -0.55 -8.52 -5.38
CA ILE A 84 -0.82 -9.33 -6.58
C ILE A 84 0.38 -10.23 -6.89
N LYS A 85 1.60 -9.69 -6.78
CA LYS A 85 2.85 -10.47 -6.94
C LYS A 85 2.95 -11.60 -5.95
N SER A 86 2.49 -11.44 -4.71
CA SER A 86 2.61 -12.51 -3.71
C SER A 86 1.61 -13.66 -3.89
N LEU A 87 0.67 -13.58 -4.84
CA LEU A 87 -0.30 -14.63 -5.09
C LEU A 87 0.34 -15.80 -5.87
N PRO A 88 0.31 -17.04 -5.36
CA PRO A 88 0.88 -18.19 -6.07
C PRO A 88 0.27 -18.41 -7.47
N GLY A 89 -1.04 -18.16 -7.60
CA GLY A 89 -1.75 -18.27 -8.87
C GLY A 89 -1.35 -17.22 -9.91
N PHE A 90 -0.81 -16.07 -9.49
CA PHE A 90 -0.36 -15.03 -10.40
C PHE A 90 0.87 -15.48 -11.19
N PHE A 91 1.87 -16.06 -10.51
CA PHE A 91 3.05 -16.64 -11.17
C PHE A 91 2.68 -17.84 -12.04
N ALA A 92 1.87 -18.76 -11.52
CA ALA A 92 1.43 -19.93 -12.27
C ALA A 92 0.65 -19.55 -13.54
N GLY A 93 -0.19 -18.51 -13.47
CA GLY A 93 -0.89 -17.95 -14.61
C GLY A 93 0.05 -17.30 -15.62
N ALA A 94 1.07 -16.55 -15.17
CA ALA A 94 2.03 -15.86 -16.03
C ALA A 94 2.91 -16.82 -16.85
N THR A 95 3.26 -17.98 -16.28
CA THR A 95 4.10 -18.99 -16.92
C THR A 95 3.32 -20.02 -17.74
N ALA A 96 1.97 -20.02 -17.69
CA ALA A 96 1.15 -20.99 -18.40
C ALA A 96 1.27 -20.87 -19.93
N ASP A 97 1.29 -22.02 -20.63
CA ASP A 97 1.58 -22.10 -22.07
C ASP A 97 0.68 -21.24 -22.97
N ARG A 98 -0.57 -21.01 -22.54
CA ARG A 98 -1.62 -20.33 -23.31
C ARG A 98 -1.74 -18.82 -23.05
N VAL A 99 -0.76 -18.18 -22.40
CA VAL A 99 -0.81 -16.72 -22.23
C VAL A 99 -0.38 -16.02 -23.52
N PRO A 100 -1.20 -15.11 -24.09
CA PRO A 100 -0.80 -14.31 -25.25
C PRO A 100 0.54 -13.60 -25.01
N THR A 101 1.43 -13.58 -26.01
CA THR A 101 2.81 -13.07 -25.89
C THR A 101 2.89 -11.66 -25.28
N ARG A 102 1.92 -10.79 -25.58
CA ARG A 102 1.83 -9.44 -25.00
C ARG A 102 1.51 -9.46 -23.50
N ALA A 103 0.58 -10.30 -23.07
CA ALA A 103 0.25 -10.45 -21.67
C ALA A 103 1.42 -11.04 -20.86
N ARG A 104 2.22 -11.95 -21.45
CA ARG A 104 3.47 -12.42 -20.83
C ARG A 104 4.48 -11.28 -20.64
N ALA A 105 4.67 -10.44 -21.66
CA ALA A 105 5.58 -9.30 -21.57
C ALA A 105 5.14 -8.28 -20.49
N ASP A 106 3.84 -8.00 -20.38
CA ASP A 106 3.31 -7.11 -19.34
C ASP A 106 3.47 -7.68 -17.93
N LEU A 107 3.26 -9.00 -17.77
CA LEU A 107 3.49 -9.70 -16.51
C LEU A 107 4.97 -9.72 -16.12
N GLN A 108 5.85 -9.93 -17.10
CA GLN A 108 7.29 -9.88 -16.91
C GLN A 108 7.76 -8.47 -16.53
N ASN A 109 7.27 -7.43 -17.21
CA ASN A 109 7.53 -6.03 -16.87
C ASN A 109 7.03 -5.66 -15.46
N LEU A 110 5.88 -6.21 -15.04
CA LEU A 110 5.41 -6.05 -13.67
C LEU A 110 6.35 -6.70 -12.66
N MET A 111 6.92 -7.87 -12.97
CA MET A 111 7.94 -8.53 -12.15
C MET A 111 9.24 -7.71 -12.11
N ASP A 112 9.73 -7.25 -13.25
CA ASP A 112 11.04 -6.60 -13.44
C ASP A 112 11.06 -5.11 -13.06
N GLY A 113 9.91 -4.43 -13.07
CA GLY A 113 9.81 -2.98 -12.79
C GLY A 113 10.33 -2.56 -11.40
N ASP A 114 10.47 -3.47 -10.45
CA ASP A 114 11.10 -3.20 -9.15
C ASP A 114 12.63 -3.45 -9.17
N ALA A 115 13.15 -4.28 -10.08
CA ALA A 115 14.59 -4.53 -10.21
C ALA A 115 15.35 -3.29 -10.70
N LEU A 116 14.71 -2.40 -11.45
CA LEU A 116 15.28 -1.11 -11.87
C LEU A 116 15.14 0.00 -10.81
N SER A 117 14.26 -0.17 -9.81
CA SER A 117 14.12 0.80 -8.71
C SER A 117 15.17 0.59 -7.61
N SER A 118 15.82 -0.57 -7.55
CA SER A 118 16.92 -0.86 -6.61
C SER A 118 18.29 -0.35 -7.06
N TYR A 119 18.42 0.20 -8.28
CA TYR A 119 19.68 0.72 -8.82
C TYR A 119 19.82 2.25 -8.82
N LYS A 120 18.91 2.98 -8.18
CA LYS A 120 19.04 4.44 -8.03
C LYS A 120 19.29 4.82 -6.57
N TYR A 121 20.49 4.53 -6.09
CA TYR A 121 21.28 5.31 -5.11
C TYR A 121 22.64 4.61 -4.98
N GLN A 122 23.54 4.92 -5.90
CA GLN A 122 24.98 4.98 -5.65
C GLN A 122 25.43 6.40 -5.98
#